data_AF-A0A925BEU7-F1
#
_entry.id   AF-A0A925BEU7-F1
#
_cell.length_a   1.000
_cell.length_b   1.000
_cell.length_c   1.000
_cell.angle_alpha   90.00
_cell.angle_beta   90.00
_cell.angle_gamma   90.00
#
_symmetry.space_group_name_H-M   'P 1'
#
loop_
_entity.id
_entity.type
_entity.pdbx_description
1 polymer ?
#
loop_
_entity_poly.entity_id
_entity_poly.type
_entity_poly.pdbx_seq_one_letter_code
_entity_poly.pdbx_strand_id
1 'polypeptide(L)' 'MDVYPDIDVEQVGYEQLYRMIVALPGFADDPELVNDGILRAILREWFEEKNPL' A
#
# COMPACT_ATOMS: atom_id res chain seq x y z
N MET A 1 -6.07 2.85 -7.78
CA MET A 1 -5.59 1.58 -7.20
C MET A 1 -6.70 0.52 -7.31
N ASP A 2 -6.85 -0.13 -8.47
CA ASP A 2 -7.90 -1.15 -8.73
C ASP A 2 -7.45 -2.61 -8.50
N VAL A 3 -6.22 -2.82 -8.05
CA VAL A 3 -5.61 -4.16 -8.02
C VAL A 3 -6.13 -5.02 -6.86
N TYR A 4 -6.63 -4.39 -5.80
CA TYR A 4 -7.10 -5.07 -4.58
C TYR A 4 -8.39 -4.44 -4.05
N PRO A 5 -9.53 -4.58 -4.76
CA PRO A 5 -10.79 -3.96 -4.36
C PRO A 5 -11.36 -4.53 -3.05
N ASP A 6 -11.17 -5.83 -2.80
CA ASP A 6 -11.72 -6.56 -1.64
C ASP A 6 -10.82 -6.56 -0.40
N ILE A 7 -9.64 -5.94 -0.47
CA ILE A 7 -8.76 -5.88 0.69
C ILE A 7 -9.26 -4.80 1.65
N ASP A 8 -9.46 -5.23 2.89
CA ASP A 8 -9.70 -4.36 4.02
C ASP A 8 -8.40 -3.65 4.41
N VAL A 9 -8.29 -2.39 3.99
CA VAL A 9 -7.11 -1.54 4.22
C VAL A 9 -6.81 -1.37 5.71
N GLU A 10 -7.82 -1.43 6.58
CA GLU A 10 -7.65 -1.31 8.04
C GLU A 10 -6.89 -2.48 8.64
N GLN A 11 -6.92 -3.64 7.97
CA GLN A 11 -6.23 -4.85 8.42
C GLN A 11 -4.89 -5.08 7.70
N VAL A 12 -4.50 -4.19 6.78
CA VAL A 12 -3.22 -4.31 6.07
C VAL A 12 -2.06 -3.86 6.95
N GLY A 13 -1.22 -4.82 7.37
CA GLY A 13 0.05 -4.54 8.03
C GLY A 13 1.16 -4.13 7.05
N TYR A 14 2.25 -3.55 7.57
CA TYR A 14 3.37 -3.03 6.76
C TYR A 14 4.06 -4.10 5.91
N GLU A 15 4.29 -5.30 6.45
CA GLU A 15 4.91 -6.39 5.68
C GLU A 15 4.02 -6.82 4.50
N GLN A 16 2.70 -6.90 4.73
CA GLN A 16 1.73 -7.22 3.69
C GLN A 16 1.69 -6.12 2.63
N LEU A 17 1.62 -4.85 3.04
CA LEU A 17 1.62 -3.70 2.15
C LEU A 17 2.88 -3.67 1.27
N TYR A 18 4.05 -3.90 1.86
CA TYR A 18 5.32 -3.97 1.14
C TYR A 18 5.27 -5.03 0.04
N ARG A 19 4.85 -6.26 0.36
CA ARG A 19 4.73 -7.35 -0.63
C ARG A 19 3.76 -6.99 -1.74
N MET A 20 2.65 -6.32 -1.43
CA MET A 20 1.67 -5.88 -2.42
C MET A 20 2.25 -4.83 -3.37
N ILE A 21 2.96 -3.82 -2.84
CA ILE A 21 3.60 -2.77 -3.62
C ILE A 21 4.64 -3.36 -4.58
N VAL A 22 5.53 -4.22 -4.07
CA VAL A 22 6.59 -4.84 -4.88
C VAL A 22 6.02 -5.78 -5.94
N ALA A 23 4.85 -6.37 -5.68
CA ALA A 23 4.15 -7.22 -6.64
C ALA A 23 3.32 -6.45 -7.68
N LEU A 24 3.21 -5.11 -7.59
CA LEU A 24 2.40 -4.34 -8.54
C LEU A 24 3.01 -4.40 -9.95
N PRO A 25 2.19 -4.65 -10.99
CA PRO A 25 2.66 -4.58 -12.36
C PRO A 25 3.04 -3.14 -12.69
N GLY A 26 4.32 -2.89 -12.92
CA GLY A 26 4.87 -1.55 -13.17
C GLY A 26 5.52 -0.89 -11.96
N PHE A 27 5.65 -1.59 -10.83
CA PHE A 27 6.58 -1.17 -9.79
C PHE A 27 8.00 -1.13 -10.36
N ALA A 28 8.61 0.05 -10.33
CA ALA A 28 9.93 0.33 -10.90
C ALA A 28 10.86 1.04 -9.90
N ASP A 29 10.44 1.13 -8.64
CA ASP A 29 11.21 1.74 -7.57
C ASP A 29 12.06 0.70 -6.83
N ASP A 30 12.97 1.16 -5.98
CA ASP A 30 13.86 0.28 -5.22
C ASP A 30 13.16 -0.21 -3.93
N PRO A 31 12.87 -1.52 -3.80
CA PRO A 31 12.25 -2.05 -2.59
C PRO A 31 13.13 -1.90 -1.34
N GLU A 32 14.45 -1.78 -1.48
CA GLU A 32 15.37 -1.61 -0.34
C GLU A 32 15.28 -0.21 0.30
N LEU A 33 14.72 0.77 -0.42
CA LEU A 33 14.49 2.12 0.10
C LEU A 33 13.21 2.24 0.93
N VAL A 34 12.37 1.19 0.94
CA VAL A 34 11.12 1.19 1.69
C VAL A 34 11.39 1.25 3.19
N ASN A 35 10.68 2.15 3.86
CA ASN A 35 10.69 2.31 5.30
C ASN A 35 9.27 2.52 5.82
N ASP A 36 9.09 2.43 7.14
CA ASP A 36 7.78 2.58 7.79
C ASP A 36 7.11 3.92 7.47
N GLY A 37 7.89 4.98 7.23
CA GLY A 37 7.37 6.29 6.85
C GLY A 37 6.68 6.28 5.48
N ILE A 38 7.32 5.64 4.49
CA ILE A 38 6.77 5.45 3.15
C ILE A 38 5.52 4.56 3.21
N LEU A 39 5.62 3.41 3.88
CA LEU A 39 4.50 2.47 4.00
C LEU A 39 3.30 3.11 4.69
N ARG A 40 3.53 3.89 5.76
CA ARG A 40 2.48 4.64 6.44
C ARG A 40 1.85 5.72 5.57
N ALA A 41 2.63 6.41 4.74
CA ALA A 41 2.10 7.41 3.81
C ALA A 41 1.18 6.76 2.77
N ILE A 42 1.63 5.66 2.16
CA ILE A 42 0.84 4.89 1.19
C ILE A 42 -0.44 4.35 1.83
N LEU A 43 -0.35 3.76 3.03
CA LEU A 43 -1.51 3.20 3.72
C LEU A 43 -2.53 4.29 4.07
N ARG A 44 -2.08 5.49 4.45
CA ARG A 44 -2.96 6.63 4.73
C ARG A 44 -3.73 7.07 3.48
N GLU A 45 -3.01 7.33 2.39
CA GLU A 45 -3.64 7.75 1.12
C GLU A 45 -4.66 6.69 0.67
N TRP A 46 -4.30 5.41 0.76
CA TRP A 46 -5.21 4.34 0.37
C TRP A 46 -6.44 4.24 1.29
N PHE A 47 -6.28 4.47 2.59
CA PHE A 47 -7.39 4.53 3.54
C PHE A 47 -8.32 5.71 3.24
N GLU A 48 -7.77 6.89 2.93
CA GLU A 48 -8.55 8.09 2.54
C GLU A 48 -9.30 7.86 1.22
N GLU A 49 -8.70 7.17 0.23
CA GLU A 49 -9.38 6.78 -1.00
C GLU A 49 -10.56 5.82 -0.77
N LYS A 50 -10.42 4.88 0.18
CA LYS A 50 -11.46 3.88 0.50
C LYS A 50 -12.56 4.42 1.39
N ASN A 51 -12.25 5.40 2.25
CA ASN A 51 -13.18 6.04 3.17
C ASN A 51 -13.32 7.54 2.86
N PRO A 52 -13.86 7.92 1.69
CA PRO A 52 -14.20 9.30 1.42
C PRO A 52 -15.33 9.75 2.37
N LEU A 53 -15.16 10.92 2.99
CA LEU A 53 -16.14 11.54 3.89
C LEU A 53 -17.50 11.79 3.22
#